data_AF-A0A849N683-F1
#
_entry.id   AF-A0A849N683-F1
#
_cell.length_a   1.000
_cell.length_b   1.000
_cell.length_c   1.000
_cell.angle_alpha   90.00
_cell.angle_beta   90.00
_cell.angle_gamma   90.00
#
_symmetry.space_group_name_H-M   'P 1'
#
loop_
_entity.id
_entity.type
_entity.pdbx_description
1 polymer ?
#
loop_
_entity_poly.entity_id
_entity_poly.type
_entity_poly.pdbx_seq_one_letter_code
_entity_poly.pdbx_strand_id
1 'polypeptide(L)'
;MVGGTLAQLAAQPAVAPTLRGAARGRQQKVYDGLHEPGPPVALWAGRWLVGWSCADAAREGGCRERGLFLAIDAETERLFLMLIEDGVPDYLAPARTGRWPAALAAPFADFAPELPHPPIFDQP
;
A
#
# COMPACT_ATOMS: atom_id res chain seq x y z
N MET A 1 0.95 2.53 -13.20
CA MET A 1 1.32 1.68 -14.35
C MET A 1 2.00 0.42 -13.82
N VAL A 2 1.73 -0.73 -14.44
CA VAL A 2 2.44 -1.98 -14.14
C VAL A 2 3.92 -1.83 -14.54
N GLY A 3 4.83 -2.33 -13.72
CA GLY A 3 6.28 -2.25 -13.92
C GLY A 3 6.92 -0.91 -13.53
N GLY A 4 6.12 0.09 -13.15
CA GLY A 4 6.61 1.39 -12.67
C GLY A 4 6.87 1.42 -11.16
N THR A 5 7.37 2.54 -10.66
CA THR A 5 7.56 2.76 -9.21
C THR A 5 6.26 3.14 -8.51
N LEU A 6 6.26 3.03 -7.19
CA LEU A 6 5.14 3.46 -6.36
C LEU A 6 4.83 4.96 -6.53
N ALA A 7 5.87 5.82 -6.56
CA ALA A 7 5.72 7.24 -6.86
C ALA A 7 5.09 7.50 -8.25
N GLN A 8 5.47 6.73 -9.28
CA GLN A 8 4.87 6.86 -10.62
C GLN A 8 3.40 6.47 -10.64
N LEU A 9 2.97 5.48 -9.83
CA LEU A 9 1.56 5.16 -9.65
C LEU A 9 0.82 6.28 -8.92
N ALA A 10 1.39 6.80 -7.83
CA ALA A 10 0.80 7.89 -7.05
C ALA A 10 0.64 9.21 -7.84
N ALA A 11 1.53 9.46 -8.80
CA ALA A 11 1.49 10.63 -9.68
C ALA A 11 0.44 10.51 -10.80
N GLN A 12 -0.19 9.35 -11.00
CA GLN A 12 -1.21 9.19 -12.05
C GLN A 12 -2.40 10.12 -11.77
N PRO A 13 -2.95 10.81 -12.79
CA PRO A 13 -4.09 11.72 -12.60
C PRO A 13 -5.32 11.06 -11.95
N ALA A 14 -5.57 9.78 -12.24
CA ALA A 14 -6.66 9.01 -11.65
C ALA A 14 -6.43 8.64 -10.17
N VAL A 15 -5.18 8.65 -9.71
CA VAL A 15 -4.78 8.19 -8.37
C VAL A 15 -4.54 9.35 -7.42
N ALA A 16 -3.85 10.39 -7.89
CA ALA A 16 -3.34 11.47 -7.06
C ALA A 16 -4.41 12.18 -6.21
N PRO A 17 -5.63 12.49 -6.72
CA PRO A 17 -6.66 13.13 -5.90
C PRO A 17 -7.13 12.25 -4.72
N THR A 18 -7.44 10.98 -5.00
CA THR A 18 -7.91 10.01 -3.99
C THR A 18 -6.82 9.74 -2.97
N LEU A 19 -5.57 9.59 -3.41
CA LEU A 19 -4.42 9.40 -2.53
C LEU A 19 -4.21 10.60 -1.60
N ARG A 20 -4.27 11.83 -2.12
CA ARG A 20 -4.15 13.05 -1.29
C ARG A 20 -5.26 13.14 -0.23
N GLY A 21 -6.48 12.72 -0.60
CA GLY A 21 -7.61 12.65 0.33
C GLY A 21 -7.38 11.62 1.45
N ALA A 22 -6.95 10.41 1.09
CA ALA A 22 -6.62 9.34 2.04
C ALA A 22 -5.45 9.70 2.96
N ALA A 23 -4.44 10.39 2.44
CA ALA A 23 -3.25 10.81 3.19
C ALA A 23 -3.47 12.03 4.11
N ARG A 24 -4.71 12.51 4.27
CA ARG A 24 -4.98 13.74 5.04
C ARG A 24 -4.50 13.60 6.50
N GLY A 25 -3.64 14.52 6.93
CA GLY A 25 -3.01 14.50 8.26
C GLY A 25 -1.77 13.61 8.36
N ARG A 26 -1.38 12.95 7.26
CA ARG A 26 -0.21 12.07 7.12
C ARG A 26 0.54 12.32 5.81
N GLN A 27 0.33 13.47 5.16
CA GLN A 27 0.80 13.71 3.79
C GLN A 27 2.31 13.59 3.65
N GLN A 28 3.08 14.13 4.60
CA GLN A 28 4.54 14.04 4.58
C GLN A 28 5.00 12.58 4.66
N LYS A 29 4.45 11.81 5.60
CA LYS A 29 4.79 10.40 5.82
C LYS A 29 4.48 9.54 4.59
N VAL A 30 3.32 9.77 3.97
CA VAL A 30 2.97 9.11 2.70
C VAL A 30 3.93 9.53 1.59
N TYR A 31 4.22 10.84 1.45
CA TYR A 31 5.16 11.32 0.43
C TYR A 31 6.55 10.71 0.58
N ASP A 32 7.08 10.66 1.79
CA ASP A 32 8.37 10.03 2.10
C ASP A 32 8.33 8.54 1.72
N GLY A 33 7.28 7.83 2.17
CA GLY A 33 7.05 6.43 1.82
C GLY A 33 7.05 6.18 0.31
N LEU A 34 6.38 7.02 -0.49
CA LEU A 34 6.34 6.86 -1.95
C LEU A 34 7.72 6.87 -2.62
N HIS A 35 8.73 7.48 -1.99
CA HIS A 35 10.08 7.62 -2.51
C HIS A 35 11.09 6.63 -1.93
N GLU A 36 10.66 5.81 -0.95
CA GLU A 36 11.46 4.69 -0.46
C GLU A 36 11.58 3.59 -1.54
N PRO A 37 12.63 2.75 -1.49
CA PRO A 37 12.81 1.65 -2.43
C PRO A 37 11.69 0.60 -2.28
N GLY A 38 11.35 -0.05 -3.39
CA GLY A 38 10.32 -1.08 -3.42
C GLY A 38 10.28 -1.80 -4.76
N PRO A 39 9.58 -2.94 -4.84
CA PRO A 39 9.40 -3.64 -6.10
C PRO A 39 8.57 -2.81 -7.11
N PRO A 40 8.67 -3.12 -8.41
CA PRO A 40 7.79 -2.55 -9.40
C PRO A 40 6.31 -2.84 -9.10
N VAL A 41 5.44 -1.87 -9.35
CA VAL A 41 3.98 -2.02 -9.23
C VAL A 41 3.49 -3.17 -10.11
N ALA A 42 2.67 -4.05 -9.56
CA ALA A 42 2.14 -5.23 -10.24
C ALA A 42 0.61 -5.13 -10.43
N LEU A 43 0.09 -5.84 -11.43
CA LEU A 43 -1.35 -6.10 -11.56
C LEU A 43 -1.67 -7.43 -10.87
N TRP A 44 -2.47 -7.38 -9.82
CA TRP A 44 -2.87 -8.52 -9.03
C TRP A 44 -4.31 -8.94 -9.32
N ALA A 45 -4.54 -10.25 -9.44
CA ALA A 45 -5.85 -10.83 -9.76
C ALA A 45 -6.56 -10.16 -10.95
N GLY A 46 -5.79 -9.66 -11.94
CA GLY A 46 -6.32 -8.98 -13.13
C GLY A 46 -6.99 -7.63 -12.91
N ARG A 47 -7.01 -7.10 -11.67
CA ARG A 47 -7.83 -5.94 -11.30
C ARG A 47 -7.12 -4.91 -10.43
N TRP A 48 -6.23 -5.36 -9.55
CA TRP A 48 -5.65 -4.51 -8.51
C TRP A 48 -4.27 -4.04 -8.94
N LEU A 49 -4.06 -2.74 -9.07
CA LEU A 49 -2.71 -2.19 -9.15
C LEU A 49 -2.16 -2.11 -7.74
N VAL A 50 -1.13 -2.91 -7.45
CA VAL A 50 -0.54 -3.03 -6.11
C VAL A 50 0.93 -2.67 -6.14
N GLY A 51 1.38 -1.90 -5.15
CA GLY A 51 2.78 -1.60 -4.94
C GLY A 51 3.06 -1.24 -3.49
N TRP A 52 4.32 -1.39 -3.10
CA TRP A 52 4.79 -1.00 -1.79
C TRP A 52 6.24 -0.54 -1.82
N SER A 53 6.66 0.10 -0.75
CA SER A 53 8.03 0.56 -0.53
C SER A 53 8.38 0.43 0.95
N CYS A 54 9.66 0.16 1.23
CA CYS A 54 10.18 -0.03 2.58
C CYS A 54 11.45 0.80 2.77
N ALA A 55 11.53 1.57 3.85
CA ALA A 55 12.76 2.30 4.19
C ALA A 55 13.86 1.35 4.70
N ASP A 56 13.48 0.16 5.17
CA ASP A 56 14.32 -0.89 5.72
C ASP A 56 14.53 -2.07 4.77
N ALA A 57 14.28 -1.89 3.46
CA ALA A 57 14.34 -2.90 2.40
C ALA A 57 15.68 -3.69 2.29
N ALA A 58 16.72 -3.28 3.02
CA ALA A 58 18.01 -3.96 3.09
C ALA A 58 17.96 -5.36 3.73
N ARG A 59 16.81 -5.81 4.26
CA ARG A 59 16.61 -7.16 4.76
C ARG A 59 15.58 -7.89 3.90
N GLU A 60 15.99 -9.03 3.34
CA GLU A 60 15.10 -9.99 2.70
C GLU A 60 13.93 -10.31 3.64
N GLY A 61 12.72 -9.81 3.34
CA GLY A 61 11.52 -10.10 4.14
C GLY A 61 10.68 -8.88 4.52
N GLY A 62 10.03 -8.26 3.52
CA GLY A 62 9.02 -7.21 3.68
C GLY A 62 9.44 -5.98 4.49
N CYS A 63 8.52 -5.04 4.69
CA CYS A 63 8.71 -3.89 5.55
C CYS A 63 8.42 -4.29 7.00
N ARG A 64 9.31 -3.92 7.94
CA ARG A 64 9.12 -4.17 9.38
C ARG A 64 8.90 -2.90 10.16
N GLU A 65 9.81 -1.93 10.00
CA GLU A 65 9.79 -0.70 10.79
C GLU A 65 9.08 0.44 10.07
N ARG A 66 9.32 0.57 8.77
CA ARG A 66 8.81 1.69 7.97
C ARG A 66 8.49 1.27 6.55
N GLY A 67 7.23 1.41 6.17
CA GLY A 67 6.80 1.07 4.82
C GLY A 67 5.48 1.70 4.43
N LEU A 68 5.18 1.68 3.14
CA LEU A 68 3.93 2.15 2.57
C LEU A 68 3.38 1.07 1.64
N PHE A 69 2.12 0.70 1.86
CA PHE A 69 1.37 -0.16 0.96
C PHE A 69 0.28 0.65 0.25
N LEU A 70 0.16 0.47 -1.06
CA LEU A 70 -0.89 1.05 -1.89
C LEU A 70 -1.49 -0.01 -2.82
N ALA A 71 -2.80 -0.14 -2.78
CA ALA A 71 -3.55 -0.87 -3.80
C ALA A 71 -4.69 -0.02 -4.35
N ILE A 72 -4.95 -0.14 -5.65
CA ILE A 72 -6.02 0.59 -6.33
C ILE A 72 -6.79 -0.39 -7.20
N ASP A 73 -8.10 -0.37 -7.05
CA ASP A 73 -9.03 -1.07 -7.93
C ASP A 73 -9.06 -0.36 -9.29
N ALA A 74 -8.62 -1.04 -10.36
CA ALA A 74 -8.63 -0.47 -11.70
C ALA A 74 -10.05 -0.23 -12.26
N GLU A 75 -11.08 -0.84 -11.67
CA GLU A 75 -12.47 -0.69 -12.13
C GLU A 75 -13.24 0.36 -11.34
N THR A 76 -13.07 0.37 -10.01
CA THR A 76 -13.86 1.23 -9.11
C THR A 76 -13.09 2.41 -8.53
N GLU A 77 -11.78 2.49 -8.83
CA GLU A 77 -10.85 3.48 -8.30
C GLU A 77 -10.77 3.50 -6.76
N ARG A 78 -11.26 2.43 -6.11
CA ARG A 78 -11.13 2.25 -4.66
C ARG A 78 -9.68 2.06 -4.28
N LEU A 79 -9.24 2.86 -3.33
CA LEU A 79 -7.86 2.92 -2.88
C LEU A 79 -7.72 2.33 -1.47
N PHE A 80 -6.69 1.52 -1.30
CA PHE A 80 -6.27 0.92 -0.04
C PHE A 80 -4.87 1.39 0.28
N LEU A 81 -4.69 2.02 1.44
CA LEU A 81 -3.47 2.70 1.83
C LEU A 81 -3.18 2.45 3.29
N MET A 82 -1.96 2.04 3.57
CA MET A 82 -1.48 1.76 4.92
C MET A 82 0.00 2.12 5.03
N LEU A 83 0.36 2.71 6.16
CA LEU A 83 1.74 2.94 6.57
C LEU A 83 2.12 1.96 7.66
N ILE A 84 3.40 1.61 7.72
CA ILE A 84 4.04 1.08 8.91
C ILE A 84 4.96 2.19 9.42
N GLU A 85 4.83 2.54 10.70
CA GLU A 85 5.70 3.50 11.38
C GLU A 85 6.11 2.95 12.73
N ASP A 86 7.41 2.81 12.94
CA ASP A 86 8.00 2.20 14.15
C ASP A 86 7.36 0.82 14.45
N GLY A 87 7.12 0.05 13.39
CA GLY A 87 6.46 -1.27 13.46
C GLY A 87 4.95 -1.24 13.70
N VAL A 88 4.34 -0.05 13.79
CA VAL A 88 2.91 0.12 14.05
C VAL A 88 2.16 0.39 12.74
N PRO A 89 1.11 -0.37 12.42
CA PRO A 89 0.30 -0.12 11.24
C PRO A 89 -0.63 1.10 11.43
N ASP A 90 -0.58 2.05 10.50
CA ASP A 90 -1.52 3.18 10.37
C ASP A 90 -2.36 3.01 9.09
N TYR A 91 -3.63 2.63 9.26
CA TYR A 91 -4.58 2.40 8.17
C TYR A 91 -5.24 3.70 7.74
N LEU A 92 -4.85 4.20 6.56
CA LEU A 92 -5.30 5.49 6.05
C LEU A 92 -6.55 5.36 5.19
N ALA A 93 -6.64 4.31 4.37
CA ALA A 93 -7.81 4.03 3.55
C ALA A 93 -8.01 2.52 3.36
N PRO A 94 -9.22 1.99 3.63
CA PRO A 94 -10.20 2.54 4.55
C PRO A 94 -9.62 2.73 5.96
N ALA A 95 -10.03 3.79 6.67
CA ALA A 95 -9.63 4.00 8.06
C ALA A 95 -10.14 2.89 8.98
N ARG A 96 -9.34 2.48 9.96
CA ARG A 96 -9.62 1.42 10.97
C ARG A 96 -9.93 0.06 10.35
N THR A 97 -8.90 -0.75 10.08
CA THR A 97 -8.95 -2.16 9.60
C THR A 97 -10.22 -2.51 8.82
N GLY A 98 -10.63 -1.62 7.91
CA GLY A 98 -11.83 -1.85 7.12
C GLY A 98 -11.67 -3.19 6.42
N ARG A 99 -12.78 -3.82 6.04
CA ARG A 99 -12.66 -5.08 5.31
C ARG A 99 -11.93 -4.84 4.00
N TRP A 100 -10.76 -5.44 3.85
CA TRP A 100 -9.95 -5.38 2.63
C TRP A 100 -10.38 -6.53 1.70
N PRO A 101 -10.40 -6.36 0.38
CA PRO A 101 -10.70 -7.42 -0.55
C PRO A 101 -9.77 -8.63 -0.35
N ALA A 102 -10.33 -9.86 -0.40
CA ALA A 102 -9.58 -11.11 -0.31
C ALA A 102 -8.36 -11.17 -1.25
N ALA A 103 -8.51 -10.59 -2.45
CA ALA A 103 -7.48 -10.53 -3.48
C ALA A 103 -6.20 -9.78 -3.05
N LEU A 104 -6.29 -8.92 -2.03
CA LEU A 104 -5.14 -8.17 -1.51
C LEU A 104 -4.36 -8.92 -0.42
N ALA A 105 -4.83 -10.09 0.04
CA ALA A 105 -4.17 -10.84 1.12
C ALA A 105 -2.75 -11.29 0.74
N ALA A 106 -2.58 -11.88 -0.45
CA ALA A 106 -1.28 -12.34 -0.93
C ALA A 106 -0.24 -11.20 -1.08
N PRO A 107 -0.51 -10.10 -1.81
CA PRO A 107 0.48 -9.05 -1.95
C PRO A 107 0.72 -8.29 -0.64
N PHE A 108 -0.25 -8.27 0.29
CA PHE A 108 -0.02 -7.73 1.63
C PHE A 108 0.94 -8.60 2.44
N ALA A 109 0.87 -9.92 2.30
CA ALA A 109 1.80 -10.84 2.95
C ALA A 109 3.24 -10.68 2.43
N ASP A 110 3.43 -10.33 1.16
CA ASP A 110 4.74 -9.98 0.60
C ASP A 110 5.26 -8.64 1.15
N PHE A 111 4.35 -7.68 1.37
CA PHE A 111 4.67 -6.38 1.93
C PHE A 111 5.07 -6.44 3.40
N ALA A 112 4.29 -7.10 4.26
CA ALA A 112 4.51 -7.09 5.72
C ALA A 112 4.23 -8.48 6.34
N PRO A 113 5.10 -9.47 6.10
CA PRO A 113 4.86 -10.87 6.49
C PRO A 113 4.80 -11.09 8.01
N GLU A 114 5.51 -10.26 8.78
CA GLU A 114 5.64 -10.39 10.23
C GLU A 114 4.73 -9.42 11.00
N LEU A 115 3.81 -8.72 10.33
CA LEU A 115 2.96 -7.73 10.97
C LEU A 115 1.97 -8.41 11.95
N PRO A 116 1.99 -8.08 13.26
CA PRO A 116 1.18 -8.77 14.26
C PRO A 116 -0.33 -8.56 14.09
N HIS A 117 -0.74 -7.44 13.48
CA HIS A 117 -2.15 -7.08 13.28
C HIS A 117 -2.40 -6.66 11.82
N PRO A 118 -2.46 -7.63 10.88
CA PRO A 118 -2.78 -7.36 9.48
C PRO A 118 -4.24 -6.89 9.33
N PRO A 119 -4.61 -6.29 8.18
CA PRO A 119 -6.00 -5.94 7.91
C PRO A 119 -6.86 -7.20 7.84
N ILE A 120 -8.15 -7.02 8.15
CA ILE A 120 -9.13 -8.09 8.00
C ILE A 120 -9.48 -8.18 6.51
N PHE A 121 -9.14 -9.32 5.89
CA PHE A 121 -9.53 -9.60 4.52
C PHE A 121 -10.91 -10.24 4.45
N ASP A 122 -11.70 -9.84 3.45
CA ASP A 122 -12.95 -10.49 3.09
C ASP A 122 -12.71 -11.98 2.77
N GLN A 123 -13.72 -12.82 3.02
CA GLN A 123 -13.68 -14.19 2.56
C GLN A 123 -13.98 -14.22 1.05
N PRO A 124 -13.30 -15.08 0.27
CA PRO A 124 -13.53 -15.24 -1.16
C PRO A 124 -14.93 -15.77 -1.49
#